data_AF-F9S7J2-F1
#
_entry.id   AF-F9S7J2-F1
#
_cell.length_a   1.000
_cell.length_b   1.000
_cell.length_c   1.000
_cell.angle_alpha   90.00
_cell.angle_beta   90.00
_cell.angle_gamma   90.00
#
_symmetry.space_group_name_H-M   'P 1'
#
loop_
_entity.id
_entity.type
_entity.pdbx_description
1 polymer ?
#
loop_
_entity_poly.entity_id
_entity_poly.type
_entity_poly.pdbx_seq_one_letter_code
_entity_poly.pdbx_strand_id
1 'polypeptide(L)'
;MIAIGLSSPLVASDADCSIWLCLPTGFPSGCGDAKKAFKDRIKKFKPPLPNLASCIVSSPDYPTVADKDPSTMSYREGVAAKMPNGSYIDGTSCVHYVDSGGQDHQLIWKPYGCTGTWHYLDTLMDGNQYGQRHYYQR
;
A
#
# COMPACT_ATOMS: atom_id res chain seq x y z
N MET A 1 -29.25 0.68 -35.31
CA MET A 1 -27.90 0.66 -34.70
C MET A 1 -28.08 0.92 -33.22
N ILE A 2 -27.99 -0.13 -32.38
CA ILE A 2 -28.10 0.01 -30.92
C ILE A 2 -26.67 0.18 -30.40
N ALA A 3 -26.33 1.37 -29.93
CA ALA A 3 -25.08 1.61 -29.22
C ALA A 3 -25.19 0.94 -27.85
N ILE A 4 -24.59 -0.23 -27.70
CA ILE A 4 -24.40 -0.86 -26.39
C ILE A 4 -23.37 0.01 -25.67
N GLY A 5 -23.85 0.88 -24.79
CA GLY A 5 -23.01 1.58 -23.83
C GLY A 5 -22.38 0.53 -22.91
N LEU A 6 -21.14 0.16 -23.20
CA LEU A 6 -20.29 -0.59 -22.29
C LEU A 6 -20.09 0.27 -21.04
N SER A 7 -20.94 0.06 -20.03
CA SER A 7 -20.63 0.41 -18.66
C SER A 7 -19.48 -0.49 -18.24
N SER A 8 -18.25 -0.06 -18.54
CA SER A 8 -17.06 -0.72 -18.05
C SER A 8 -17.21 -0.87 -16.53
N PRO A 9 -16.96 -2.06 -15.95
CA PRO A 9 -16.69 -2.12 -14.52
C PRO A 9 -15.54 -1.15 -14.23
N LEU A 10 -15.33 -0.74 -12.97
CA LEU A 10 -14.10 -0.05 -12.59
C LEU A 10 -12.90 -0.98 -12.90
N VAL A 11 -12.43 -0.97 -14.14
CA VAL A 11 -11.18 -1.57 -14.55
C VAL A 11 -10.14 -0.67 -13.93
N ALA A 12 -9.44 -1.18 -12.93
CA ALA A 12 -8.25 -0.51 -12.43
C ALA A 12 -7.35 -0.26 -13.65
N SER A 13 -6.84 0.96 -13.78
CA SER A 13 -5.91 1.27 -14.88
C SER A 13 -4.72 0.30 -14.84
N ASP A 14 -4.10 0.01 -15.98
CA ASP A 14 -2.87 -0.79 -16.04
C ASP A 14 -1.80 -0.28 -15.05
N ALA A 15 -1.76 1.03 -14.80
CA ALA A 15 -0.92 1.66 -13.78
C ALA A 15 -1.32 1.30 -12.33
N ASP A 16 -2.61 1.17 -12.03
CA ASP A 16 -3.09 0.71 -10.72
C ASP A 16 -2.75 -0.78 -10.54
N CYS A 17 -2.95 -1.61 -11.57
CA CYS A 17 -2.71 -3.05 -11.48
C CYS A 17 -1.22 -3.39 -11.38
N SER A 18 -0.36 -2.61 -12.03
CA SER A 18 1.10 -2.77 -11.91
C SER A 18 1.63 -2.43 -10.51
N ILE A 19 0.84 -1.82 -9.62
CA ILE A 19 1.23 -1.65 -8.20
C ILE A 19 1.51 -3.02 -7.56
N TRP A 20 0.73 -4.05 -7.87
CA TRP A 20 0.93 -5.41 -7.33
C TRP A 20 2.29 -6.02 -7.72
N LEU A 21 2.82 -5.66 -8.89
CA LEU A 21 4.11 -6.15 -9.39
C LEU A 21 5.28 -5.31 -8.84
N CYS A 22 5.07 -4.01 -8.71
CA CYS A 22 6.11 -3.06 -8.36
C CYS A 22 6.30 -2.84 -6.84
N LEU A 23 5.25 -3.03 -6.05
CA LEU A 23 5.30 -2.79 -4.61
C LEU A 23 6.24 -3.76 -3.86
N PRO A 24 6.25 -5.09 -4.12
CA PRO A 24 7.13 -6.05 -3.43
C PRO A 24 8.63 -5.75 -3.59
N THR A 25 8.99 -5.00 -4.64
CA THR A 25 10.37 -4.61 -4.95
C THR A 25 10.67 -3.15 -4.57
N GLY A 26 9.72 -2.44 -3.94
CA GLY A 26 9.89 -1.07 -3.48
C GLY A 26 9.83 0.00 -4.59
N PHE A 27 9.16 -0.30 -5.71
CA PHE A 27 9.09 0.53 -6.92
C PHE A 27 10.48 0.84 -7.51
N PRO A 28 11.17 -0.17 -8.09
CA PRO A 28 12.45 0.01 -8.77
C PRO A 28 12.30 0.88 -10.02
N SER A 29 13.42 1.13 -10.72
CA SER A 29 13.41 1.78 -12.03
C SER A 29 12.43 1.08 -12.99
N GLY A 30 11.59 1.85 -13.68
CA GLY A 30 10.53 1.31 -14.55
C GLY A 30 9.15 1.25 -13.89
N CYS A 31 9.06 1.34 -12.56
CA CYS A 31 7.79 1.35 -11.81
C CYS A 31 7.25 2.76 -11.51
N GLY A 32 7.61 3.75 -12.33
CA GLY A 32 7.26 5.16 -12.11
C GLY A 32 5.75 5.41 -12.08
N ASP A 33 5.03 4.85 -13.05
CA ASP A 33 3.58 5.01 -13.16
C ASP A 33 2.84 4.27 -12.04
N ALA A 34 3.27 3.05 -11.70
CA ALA A 34 2.74 2.33 -10.54
C ALA A 34 2.94 3.10 -9.23
N LYS A 35 4.12 3.69 -9.03
CA LYS A 35 4.41 4.51 -7.84
C LYS A 35 3.54 5.76 -7.78
N LYS A 36 3.28 6.38 -8.93
CA LYS A 36 2.39 7.53 -9.05
C LYS A 36 0.95 7.13 -8.74
N ALA A 37 0.45 6.06 -9.36
CA ALA A 37 -0.87 5.49 -9.12
C ALA A 37 -1.07 5.17 -7.62
N PHE A 38 -0.11 4.50 -6.99
CA PHE A 38 -0.11 4.24 -5.55
C PHE A 38 -0.28 5.53 -4.73
N LYS A 39 0.58 6.53 -4.96
CA LYS A 39 0.48 7.82 -4.26
C LYS A 39 -0.86 8.52 -4.49
N ASP A 40 -1.39 8.45 -5.70
CA ASP A 40 -2.67 9.07 -6.06
C ASP A 40 -3.84 8.39 -5.36
N ARG A 41 -3.80 7.05 -5.19
CA ARG A 41 -4.78 6.31 -4.40
C ARG A 41 -4.77 6.75 -2.95
N ILE A 42 -3.59 6.85 -2.34
CA ILE A 42 -3.42 7.31 -0.96
C ILE A 42 -3.97 8.72 -0.76
N LYS A 43 -3.59 9.67 -1.62
CA LYS A 43 -4.08 11.06 -1.58
C LYS A 43 -5.59 11.18 -1.76
N LYS A 44 -6.21 10.21 -2.44
CA LYS A 44 -7.67 10.14 -2.66
C LYS A 44 -8.37 9.28 -1.61
N PHE A 45 -7.70 8.94 -0.49
CA PHE A 45 -8.22 8.10 0.58
C PHE A 45 -8.73 6.74 0.09
N LYS A 46 -8.19 6.23 -1.02
CA LYS A 46 -8.48 4.90 -1.52
C LYS A 46 -7.57 3.87 -0.83
N PRO A 47 -7.95 2.58 -0.84
CA PRO A 47 -7.05 1.51 -0.42
C PRO A 47 -5.73 1.55 -1.20
N PRO A 48 -4.57 1.30 -0.56
CA PRO A 48 -3.25 1.39 -1.18
C PRO A 48 -3.10 0.55 -2.44
N LEU A 49 -3.63 -0.67 -2.40
CA LEU A 49 -3.65 -1.59 -3.53
C LEU A 49 -5.05 -1.62 -4.15
N PRO A 50 -5.17 -1.74 -5.48
CA PRO A 50 -6.45 -1.98 -6.12
C PRO A 50 -6.97 -3.38 -5.76
N ASN A 51 -8.27 -3.58 -5.97
CA ASN A 51 -8.84 -4.91 -5.87
C ASN A 51 -8.17 -5.82 -6.93
N LEU A 52 -7.53 -6.90 -6.48
CA LEU A 52 -6.80 -7.81 -7.36
C LEU A 52 -7.71 -8.42 -8.45
N ALA A 53 -8.97 -8.71 -8.14
CA ALA A 53 -9.91 -9.29 -9.11
C ALA A 53 -10.15 -8.36 -10.31
N SER A 54 -9.98 -7.04 -10.13
CA SER A 54 -10.07 -6.08 -11.25
C SER A 54 -8.82 -6.03 -12.13
N CYS A 55 -7.73 -6.67 -11.69
CA CYS A 55 -6.43 -6.70 -12.36
C CYS A 55 -6.10 -8.06 -13.00
N ILE A 56 -6.79 -9.12 -12.60
CA ILE A 56 -6.66 -10.43 -13.23
C ILE A 56 -7.50 -10.41 -14.50
N VAL A 57 -6.85 -10.16 -15.63
CA VAL A 57 -7.46 -10.35 -16.95
C VAL A 57 -7.69 -11.84 -17.18
N SER A 58 -8.96 -12.24 -17.28
CA SER A 58 -9.33 -13.58 -17.75
C SER A 58 -9.28 -13.57 -19.27
N SER A 59 -8.20 -14.08 -19.88
CA SER A 59 -8.09 -14.19 -21.34
C SER A 59 -8.52 -15.60 -21.81
N PRO A 60 -9.47 -15.71 -22.77
CA PRO A 60 -9.91 -17.01 -23.30
C PRO A 60 -8.88 -17.71 -24.22
N ASP A 61 -7.81 -17.01 -24.63
CA ASP A 61 -6.78 -17.54 -25.54
C ASP A 61 -5.53 -18.09 -24.83
N TYR A 62 -5.48 -17.99 -23.50
CA TYR A 62 -4.43 -18.64 -22.71
C TYR A 62 -5.02 -19.93 -22.14
N PRO A 63 -4.42 -21.12 -22.38
CA PRO A 63 -4.85 -22.31 -21.68
C PRO A 63 -4.81 -21.98 -20.20
N THR A 64 -5.97 -22.05 -19.56
CA THR A 64 -6.11 -21.96 -18.12
C THR A 64 -5.04 -22.88 -17.56
N VAL A 65 -4.06 -22.34 -16.85
CA VAL A 65 -3.30 -23.10 -15.86
C VAL A 65 -4.29 -23.45 -14.74
N ALA A 66 -5.24 -24.32 -15.07
CA ALA A 66 -6.25 -24.86 -14.17
C ALA A 66 -5.64 -25.92 -13.24
N ASP A 67 -4.35 -26.24 -13.43
CA ASP A 67 -3.62 -27.24 -12.66
C ASP A 67 -2.66 -26.65 -11.62
N LYS A 68 -2.58 -25.32 -11.51
CA LYS A 68 -1.90 -24.66 -10.39
C LYS A 68 -2.87 -23.69 -9.73
N ASP A 69 -3.22 -24.00 -8.49
CA ASP A 69 -3.96 -23.12 -7.58
C ASP A 69 -3.44 -21.67 -7.78
N PRO A 70 -4.27 -20.74 -8.26
CA PRO A 70 -3.81 -19.39 -8.53
C PRO A 70 -3.32 -18.80 -7.20
N SER A 71 -2.03 -18.46 -7.13
CA SER A 71 -1.45 -17.92 -5.90
C SER A 71 -2.29 -16.76 -5.39
N THR A 72 -2.79 -16.88 -4.17
CA THR A 72 -3.70 -15.90 -3.57
C THR A 72 -2.89 -14.70 -3.12
N MET A 73 -2.89 -13.65 -3.94
CA MET A 73 -2.23 -12.39 -3.62
C MET A 73 -3.12 -11.53 -2.71
N SER A 74 -2.56 -11.07 -1.60
CA SER A 74 -3.22 -10.20 -0.64
C SER A 74 -2.24 -9.20 -0.03
N TYR A 75 -2.70 -8.33 0.86
CA TYR A 75 -1.81 -7.40 1.55
C TYR A 75 -2.23 -7.19 2.99
N ARG A 76 -1.25 -6.85 3.82
CA ARG A 76 -1.46 -6.40 5.19
C ARG A 76 -0.96 -4.97 5.32
N GLU A 77 -1.80 -4.13 5.91
CA GLU A 77 -1.46 -2.74 6.19
C GLU A 77 -1.39 -2.52 7.72
N GLY A 78 -0.48 -1.68 8.17
CA GLY A 78 -0.40 -1.24 9.56
C GLY A 78 0.19 0.15 9.71
N VAL A 79 0.23 0.64 10.95
CA VAL A 79 0.85 1.92 11.31
C VAL A 79 2.29 1.71 11.78
N ALA A 80 3.13 2.73 11.61
CA ALA A 80 4.49 2.76 12.15
C ALA A 80 4.90 4.17 12.58
N ALA A 81 5.77 4.26 13.58
CA ALA A 81 6.34 5.53 14.02
C ALA A 81 7.68 5.73 13.31
N LYS A 82 7.85 6.86 12.62
CA LYS A 82 9.11 7.19 11.96
C LYS A 82 10.08 7.84 12.94
N MET A 83 11.26 7.27 13.04
CA MET A 83 12.32 7.75 13.93
C MET A 83 13.29 8.71 13.21
N PRO A 84 14.01 9.58 13.94
CA PRO A 84 14.92 10.57 13.34
C PRO A 84 16.07 9.96 12.54
N ASN A 85 16.51 8.75 12.89
CA ASN A 85 17.54 7.99 12.17
C ASN A 85 17.02 7.35 10.87
N GLY A 86 15.75 7.57 10.51
CA GLY A 86 15.11 6.99 9.32
C GLY A 86 14.52 5.59 9.53
N SER A 87 14.64 4.99 10.72
CA SER A 87 14.01 3.71 11.03
C SER A 87 12.53 3.86 11.35
N TYR A 88 11.82 2.73 11.39
CA TYR A 88 10.39 2.66 11.70
C TYR A 88 10.16 1.70 12.87
N ILE A 89 9.19 2.04 13.71
CA ILE A 89 8.68 1.16 14.78
C ILE A 89 7.28 0.71 14.37
N ASP A 90 7.15 -0.53 13.93
CA ASP A 90 5.90 -1.10 13.46
C ASP A 90 4.86 -1.25 14.57
N GLY A 91 3.59 -1.12 14.20
CA GLY A 91 2.45 -1.24 15.12
C GLY A 91 2.29 -0.07 16.08
N THR A 92 3.12 0.97 15.96
CA THR A 92 3.13 2.11 16.88
C THR A 92 2.88 3.41 16.13
N SER A 93 1.98 4.25 16.63
CA SER A 93 1.80 5.61 16.11
C SER A 93 2.72 6.60 16.83
N CYS A 94 3.16 7.63 16.11
CA CYS A 94 3.84 8.77 16.71
C CYS A 94 2.80 9.79 17.18
N VAL A 95 2.69 9.97 18.49
CA VAL A 95 1.75 10.89 19.14
C VAL A 95 2.53 11.96 19.90
N HIS A 96 1.97 13.16 20.03
CA HIS A 96 2.49 14.18 20.92
C HIS A 96 1.44 14.57 21.95
N TYR A 97 1.91 14.94 23.14
CA TYR A 97 1.07 15.52 24.18
C TYR A 97 1.86 16.59 24.92
N VAL A 98 1.13 17.50 25.55
CA VAL A 98 1.72 18.51 26.42
C VAL A 98 1.81 17.94 27.82
N ASP A 99 2.99 17.95 28.41
CA ASP A 99 3.13 17.68 29.83
C ASP A 99 2.77 18.95 30.62
N SER A 100 1.66 18.87 31.36
CA SER A 100 1.16 19.95 32.22
C SER A 100 1.63 19.81 33.68
N GLY A 101 2.53 18.87 33.98
CA GLY A 101 3.03 18.63 35.33
C GLY A 101 4.06 19.63 35.86
N GLY A 102 4.55 20.57 35.02
CA GLY A 102 5.57 21.56 35.37
C GLY A 102 5.20 23.00 34.98
N GLN A 103 6.02 23.97 35.40
CA GLN A 103 5.87 25.39 35.03
C GLN A 103 6.11 25.62 33.52
N ASP A 104 6.83 24.72 32.87
CA ASP A 104 7.10 24.74 31.43
C ASP A 104 6.27 23.64 30.72
N HIS A 105 5.34 24.07 29.87
CA HIS A 105 4.54 23.18 29.03
C HIS A 105 5.42 22.53 27.95
N GLN A 106 5.98 21.35 28.23
CA GLN A 106 6.83 20.65 27.28
C GLN A 106 5.99 19.78 26.33
N LEU A 107 6.24 19.89 25.02
CA LEU A 107 5.69 18.98 24.02
C LEU A 107 6.51 17.69 24.00
N ILE A 108 5.91 16.57 24.41
CA ILE A 108 6.54 15.26 24.45
C ILE A 108 6.00 14.39 23.31
N TRP A 109 6.91 13.79 22.54
CA TRP A 109 6.61 12.83 21.49
C TRP A 109 6.72 11.39 22.02
N LYS A 110 5.81 10.50 21.62
CA LYS A 110 5.85 9.06 21.89
C LYS A 110 5.66 8.27 20.60
N PRO A 111 6.57 7.34 20.25
CA PRO A 111 7.85 7.05 20.89
C PRO A 111 8.77 8.27 21.02
N TYR A 112 9.65 8.28 22.01
CA TYR A 112 10.49 9.45 22.29
C TYR A 112 11.27 9.88 21.04
N GLY A 113 11.08 11.13 20.64
CA GLY A 113 11.73 11.70 19.45
C GLY A 113 11.18 11.21 18.11
N CYS A 114 10.06 10.49 18.07
CA CYS A 114 9.43 10.15 16.80
C CYS A 114 9.05 11.42 16.01
N THR A 115 9.10 11.33 14.69
CA THR A 115 8.95 12.48 13.77
C THR A 115 7.62 12.48 13.03
N GLY A 116 6.87 11.39 13.10
CA GLY A 116 5.55 11.29 12.49
C GLY A 116 5.00 9.87 12.44
N THR A 117 3.69 9.78 12.24
CA THR A 117 3.00 8.50 12.00
C THR A 117 3.03 8.20 10.51
N TRP A 118 3.53 7.01 10.18
CA TRP A 118 3.62 6.44 8.85
C TRP A 118 2.79 5.15 8.82
N HIS A 119 2.64 4.61 7.62
CA HIS A 119 1.97 3.34 7.38
C HIS A 119 2.95 2.39 6.69
N TYR A 120 2.74 1.09 6.88
CA TYR A 120 3.46 0.07 6.15
C TYR A 120 2.51 -0.86 5.39
N LEU A 121 3.02 -1.45 4.32
CA LEU A 121 2.37 -2.47 3.53
C LEU A 121 3.28 -3.67 3.36
N ASP A 122 2.74 -4.83 3.69
CA ASP A 122 3.31 -6.12 3.32
C ASP A 122 2.47 -6.70 2.19
N THR A 123 3.11 -7.06 1.09
CA THR A 123 2.47 -7.87 0.06
C THR A 123 2.56 -9.33 0.49
N LEU A 124 1.50 -10.10 0.30
CA LEU A 124 1.41 -11.50 0.68
C LEU A 124 1.09 -12.33 -0.56
N MET A 125 1.77 -13.47 -0.72
CA MET A 125 1.49 -14.48 -1.72
C MET A 125 1.25 -15.79 -0.96
N ASP A 126 0.07 -16.38 -1.12
CA ASP A 126 -0.33 -17.60 -0.42
C ASP A 126 -0.20 -17.48 1.10
N GLY A 127 -0.58 -16.30 1.63
CA GLY A 127 -0.51 -15.95 3.05
C GLY A 127 0.89 -15.63 3.58
N ASN A 128 1.95 -15.88 2.79
CA ASN A 128 3.33 -15.62 3.17
C ASN A 128 3.80 -14.27 2.65
N GLN A 129 4.73 -13.62 3.36
CA GLN A 129 5.27 -12.33 2.91
C GLN A 129 6.00 -12.48 1.56
N TYR A 130 5.59 -11.65 0.61
CA TYR A 130 6.15 -11.57 -0.72
C TYR A 130 6.85 -10.22 -0.90
N GLY A 131 8.17 -10.26 -0.97
CA GLY A 131 9.01 -9.08 -1.13
C GLY A 131 9.17 -8.23 0.13
N GLN A 132 9.54 -6.98 -0.08
CA GLN A 132 9.90 -6.04 0.99
C GLN A 132 8.67 -5.28 1.50
N ARG A 133 8.69 -4.99 2.81
CA ARG A 133 7.75 -4.05 3.43
C ARG A 133 7.96 -2.66 2.85
N HIS A 134 6.86 -2.00 2.47
CA HIS A 134 6.88 -0.64 1.96
C HIS A 134 6.30 0.34 2.97
N TYR A 135 7.06 1.38 3.34
CA TYR A 135 6.61 2.45 4.22
C TYR A 135 6.16 3.67 3.43
N TYR A 136 5.05 4.29 3.85
CA TYR A 136 4.48 5.46 3.19
C TYR A 136 3.71 6.34 4.18
N GLN A 137 3.37 7.55 3.75
CA GLN A 137 2.56 8.50 4.53
C GLN A 137 1.21 8.71 3.84
N ARG A 138 0.13 8.78 4.62
CA ARG A 138 -1.23 9.07 4.14
C ARG A 138 -1.47 10.57 3.97
#